data_AF-A0A5C8DH85-F1
#
_entry.id   AF-A0A5C8DH85-F1
#
_cell.length_a   1.000
_cell.length_b   1.000
_cell.length_c   1.000
_cell.angle_alpha   90.00
_cell.angle_beta   90.00
_cell.angle_gamma   90.00
#
_symmetry.space_group_name_H-M   'P 1'
#
loop_
_entity.id
_entity.type
_entity.pdbx_description
1 polymer ?
#
loop_
_entity_poly.entity_id
_entity_poly.type
_entity_poly.pdbx_seq_one_letter_code
_entity_poly.pdbx_strand_id
1 'polypeptide(L)'
;MNSEGTTTFIMLPEADLLQIRYLLQEILTAINASAAQKDSYSIEPEYIPAAAFMKAVNIKRTKFYELVTGNKIRTLKKRRKLYVHASEVSRYFNDPTFQ
;
A
#
# COMPACT_ATOMS: atom_id res chain seq x y z
N MET A 1 -41.81 20.07 31.32
CA MET A 1 -40.44 20.48 31.69
C MET A 1 -39.79 20.98 30.42
N ASN A 2 -39.63 22.31 30.29
CA ASN A 2 -39.04 22.92 29.11
C ASN A 2 -37.52 22.95 29.32
N SER A 3 -36.79 22.15 28.53
CA SER A 3 -35.33 22.17 28.50
C SER A 3 -34.88 23.41 27.71
N GLU A 4 -34.61 24.50 28.41
CA GLU A 4 -33.97 25.67 27.81
C GLU A 4 -32.57 25.28 27.34
N GLY A 5 -32.37 25.25 26.03
CA GLY A 5 -31.07 25.01 25.42
C GLY A 5 -30.18 26.24 25.62
N THR A 6 -29.22 26.14 26.53
CA THR A 6 -28.22 27.19 26.75
C THR A 6 -27.39 27.37 25.48
N THR A 7 -27.65 28.44 24.73
CA THR A 7 -26.87 28.78 23.54
C THR A 7 -25.69 29.65 23.96
N THR A 8 -24.48 29.10 23.86
CA THR A 8 -23.26 29.84 24.16
C THR A 8 -22.74 30.50 22.89
N PHE A 9 -22.70 31.83 22.89
CA PHE A 9 -22.05 32.60 21.83
C PHE A 9 -20.58 32.80 22.17
N ILE A 10 -19.70 32.38 21.27
CA ILE A 10 -18.26 32.60 21.38
C ILE A 10 -17.89 33.64 20.34
N MET A 11 -17.35 34.77 20.80
CA MET A 11 -16.83 35.82 19.92
C MET A 11 -15.35 35.56 19.69
N LEU A 12 -14.99 35.31 18.43
CA LEU A 12 -13.60 35.08 18.01
C LEU A 12 -13.11 36.29 17.20
N PRO A 13 -11.88 36.76 17.43
CA PRO A 13 -11.24 37.75 16.56
C PRO A 13 -11.16 37.25 15.12
N GLU A 14 -11.37 38.15 14.16
CA GLU A 14 -11.27 37.84 12.74
C GLU A 14 -9.87 37.30 12.37
N ALA A 15 -8.82 37.84 12.99
CA ALA A 15 -7.45 37.39 12.79
C ALA A 15 -7.26 35.90 13.09
N ASP A 16 -7.86 35.42 14.19
CA ASP A 16 -7.76 34.03 14.63
C ASP A 16 -8.50 33.10 13.65
N LEU A 17 -9.67 33.52 13.17
CA LEU A 17 -10.43 32.78 12.16
C LEU A 17 -9.68 32.66 10.84
N LEU A 18 -9.04 33.74 10.39
CA LEU A 18 -8.21 33.74 9.20
C LEU A 18 -7.02 32.81 9.36
N GLN A 19 -6.33 32.87 10.51
CA GLN A 19 -5.18 32.01 10.78
C GLN A 19 -5.57 30.53 10.78
N ILE A 20 -6.68 30.17 11.42
CA ILE A 20 -7.21 28.79 11.40
C ILE A 20 -7.50 28.35 9.97
N ARG A 21 -8.17 29.21 9.18
CA ARG A 21 -8.47 28.89 7.78
C ARG A 21 -7.20 28.64 6.96
N TYR A 22 -6.16 29.47 7.13
CA TYR A 22 -4.89 29.28 6.42
C TYR A 22 -4.22 27.95 6.79
N LEU A 23 -4.15 27.63 8.08
CA LEU A 23 -3.58 26.36 8.56
C LEU A 23 -4.34 25.16 7.99
N LEU A 24 -5.69 25.21 7.98
CA LEU A 24 -6.50 24.15 7.40
C LEU A 24 -6.28 23.99 5.90
N GLN A 25 -6.12 25.09 5.16
CA GLN A 25 -5.78 25.04 3.75
C GLN A 25 -4.40 24.42 3.51
N GLU A 26 -3.40 24.79 4.30
CA GLU A 26 -2.05 24.22 4.20
C GLU A 26 -2.06 22.71 4.45
N ILE A 27 -2.74 22.26 5.51
CA ILE A 27 -2.91 20.82 5.81
C ILE A 27 -3.59 20.09 4.65
N LEU A 28 -4.68 20.64 4.09
CA LEU A 28 -5.36 20.03 2.95
C LEU A 28 -4.44 19.92 1.73
N THR A 29 -3.65 20.95 1.44
CA THR A 29 -2.68 20.90 0.34
C THR A 29 -1.61 19.83 0.54
N ALA A 30 -1.08 19.69 1.76
CA ALA A 30 -0.09 18.67 2.09
C ALA A 30 -0.65 17.24 1.98
N ILE A 31 -1.89 17.02 2.44
CA ILE A 31 -2.58 15.73 2.31
C ILE A 31 -2.79 15.38 0.84
N ASN A 32 -3.28 16.33 0.03
CA ASN A 32 -3.53 16.11 -1.38
C ASN A 32 -2.23 15.86 -2.17
N ALA A 33 -1.16 16.60 -1.87
CA ALA A 33 0.15 16.36 -2.47
C ALA A 33 0.71 14.97 -2.12
N SER A 34 0.57 14.55 -0.86
CA SER A 34 0.99 13.22 -0.41
C SER A 34 0.13 12.10 -1.02
N ALA A 35 -1.17 12.34 -1.22
CA ALA A 35 -2.07 11.41 -1.89
C ALA A 35 -1.73 11.29 -3.39
N ALA A 36 -1.42 12.40 -4.06
CA ALA A 36 -1.00 12.42 -5.47
C ALA A 36 0.37 11.75 -5.69
N GLN A 37 1.26 11.77 -4.69
CA GLN A 37 2.55 11.10 -4.73
C GLN A 37 2.48 9.56 -4.62
N LYS A 38 1.30 8.97 -4.34
CA LYS A 38 1.16 7.50 -4.29
C LYS A 38 1.29 6.82 -5.67
N ASP A 39 1.18 7.56 -6.77
CA ASP A 39 1.16 6.98 -8.13
C ASP A 39 2.49 7.06 -8.88
N SER A 40 3.59 7.44 -8.21
CA SER A 40 4.91 7.49 -8.84
C SER A 40 6.01 6.83 -7.99
N TYR A 41 5.71 5.69 -7.36
CA TYR A 41 6.79 4.72 -7.15
C TYR A 41 7.14 4.16 -8.52
N SER A 42 8.34 4.46 -9.00
CA SER A 42 8.89 3.74 -10.15
C SER A 42 8.71 2.25 -9.87
N ILE A 43 8.04 1.57 -10.78
CA ILE A 43 7.80 0.14 -10.81
C ILE A 43 9.17 -0.54 -11.06
N GLU A 44 10.12 -0.37 -10.15
CA GLU A 44 11.12 -1.41 -10.01
C GLU A 44 10.37 -2.59 -9.42
N PRO A 45 10.31 -3.72 -10.15
CA PRO A 45 9.66 -4.87 -9.62
C PRO A 45 10.38 -5.32 -8.35
N GLU A 46 9.72 -5.18 -7.21
CA GLU A 46 10.29 -5.62 -5.94
C GLU A 46 10.51 -7.13 -6.03
N TYR A 47 11.78 -7.54 -6.07
CA TYR A 47 12.15 -8.94 -6.16
C TYR A 47 12.33 -9.49 -4.75
N ILE A 48 11.43 -10.38 -4.34
CA ILE A 48 11.53 -11.07 -3.05
C ILE A 48 12.34 -12.36 -3.17
N PRO A 49 13.12 -12.76 -2.15
CA PRO A 49 13.77 -14.07 -2.14
C PRO A 49 12.76 -15.21 -2.26
N ALA A 50 13.12 -16.28 -2.96
CA ALA A 50 12.25 -17.46 -3.09
C ALA A 50 11.76 -18.02 -1.74
N ALA A 51 12.58 -17.93 -0.68
CA ALA A 51 12.19 -18.34 0.67
C ALA A 51 11.04 -17.49 1.24
N ALA A 52 11.04 -16.18 0.96
CA ALA A 52 9.97 -15.27 1.39
C ALA A 52 8.69 -15.56 0.60
N PHE A 53 8.79 -15.77 -0.71
CA PHE A 53 7.65 -16.17 -1.55
C PHE A 53 7.01 -17.46 -1.03
N MET A 54 7.79 -18.53 -0.84
CA MET A 54 7.29 -19.82 -0.34
C MET A 54 6.58 -19.69 1.01
N LYS A 55 7.10 -18.83 1.90
CA LYS A 55 6.47 -18.55 3.20
C LYS A 55 5.16 -17.78 3.03
N ALA A 56 5.10 -16.81 2.13
CA ALA A 56 3.91 -15.98 1.89
C ALA A 56 2.76 -16.78 1.27
N VAL A 57 3.05 -17.64 0.28
CA VAL A 57 2.04 -18.49 -0.38
C VAL A 57 1.84 -19.86 0.31
N ASN A 58 2.57 -20.11 1.40
CA ASN A 58 2.55 -21.35 2.18
C ASN A 58 2.74 -22.63 1.34
N ILE A 59 3.76 -22.65 0.47
CA ILE A 59 4.10 -23.82 -0.36
C ILE A 59 5.46 -24.42 0.01
N LYS A 60 5.59 -25.73 -0.24
CA LYS A 60 6.87 -26.45 -0.11
C LYS A 60 7.79 -26.18 -1.30
N ARG A 61 9.08 -26.43 -1.09
CA ARG A 61 10.15 -26.26 -2.10
C ARG A 61 9.91 -27.06 -3.39
N THR A 62 9.34 -28.27 -3.30
CA THR A 62 8.99 -29.09 -4.46
C THR A 62 7.99 -28.37 -5.36
N LYS A 63 6.89 -27.89 -4.78
CA LYS A 63 5.86 -27.14 -5.51
C LYS A 63 6.40 -25.85 -6.10
N PHE A 64 7.25 -25.13 -5.36
CA PHE A 64 7.92 -23.95 -5.90
C PHE A 64 8.71 -24.27 -7.17
N TYR A 65 9.50 -25.35 -7.16
CA TYR A 65 10.24 -25.73 -8.37
C TYR A 65 9.34 -26.15 -9.53
N GLU A 66 8.23 -26.84 -9.28
CA GLU A 66 7.23 -27.13 -10.33
C GLU A 66 6.72 -25.85 -11.00
N LEU A 67 6.47 -24.79 -10.22
CA LEU A 67 6.02 -23.50 -10.76
C LEU A 67 7.11 -22.80 -11.58
N VAL A 68 8.37 -22.93 -11.16
CA VAL A 68 9.52 -22.37 -11.89
C VAL A 68 9.77 -23.14 -13.19
N THR A 69 9.80 -24.48 -13.14
CA THR A 69 10.05 -25.32 -14.33
C THR A 69 8.88 -25.28 -15.30
N GLY A 70 7.65 -25.16 -14.79
CA GLY A 70 6.43 -24.95 -15.57
C GLY A 70 6.25 -23.52 -16.09
N ASN A 71 7.22 -22.63 -15.86
CA ASN A 71 7.20 -21.22 -16.26
C ASN A 71 5.93 -20.46 -15.83
N LYS A 72 5.35 -20.84 -14.69
CA LYS A 72 4.11 -20.27 -14.15
C LYS A 72 4.36 -18.97 -13.40
N ILE A 73 5.54 -18.84 -12.78
CA ILE A 73 5.97 -17.66 -12.02
C ILE A 73 7.22 -17.01 -12.61
N ARG A 74 7.27 -15.67 -12.61
CA ARG A 74 8.45 -14.92 -13.04
C ARG A 74 9.54 -14.93 -11.98
N THR A 75 10.72 -15.45 -12.34
CA THR A 75 11.87 -15.52 -11.44
C THR A 75 13.13 -14.91 -12.04
N LEU A 76 14.00 -14.41 -11.17
CA LEU A 76 15.32 -13.90 -11.49
C LEU A 76 16.37 -14.68 -10.70
N LYS A 77 17.35 -15.26 -11.39
CA LYS A 77 18.47 -15.94 -10.74
C LYS A 77 19.65 -14.96 -10.59
N LYS A 78 20.06 -14.70 -9.35
CA LYS A 78 21.24 -13.88 -9.03
C LYS A 78 22.24 -14.72 -8.26
N ARG A 79 23.38 -15.05 -8.90
CA ARG A 79 24.39 -16.00 -8.38
C ARG A 79 23.74 -17.36 -8.04
N ARG A 80 23.74 -17.73 -6.75
CA ARG A 80 23.18 -18.98 -6.24
C ARG A 80 21.75 -18.83 -5.67
N LYS A 81 21.18 -17.62 -5.70
CA LYS A 81 19.86 -17.32 -5.12
C LYS A 81 18.81 -17.07 -6.21
N LEU A 82 17.60 -17.54 -5.95
CA LEU A 82 16.41 -17.26 -6.76
C LEU A 82 15.59 -16.17 -6.10
N TYR A 83 15.11 -15.26 -6.94
CA TYR A 83 14.22 -14.18 -6.60
C TYR A 83 12.96 -14.30 -7.43
N VAL A 84 11.84 -13.87 -6.86
CA VAL A 84 10.51 -13.90 -7.46
C VAL A 84 10.00 -12.48 -7.49
N HIS A 85 9.31 -12.11 -8.57
CA HIS A 85 8.67 -10.81 -8.65
C HIS A 85 7.54 -10.73 -7.60
N ALA A 86 7.50 -9.68 -6.78
CA ALA A 86 6.56 -9.57 -5.65
C ALA A 86 5.09 -9.70 -6.09
N SER A 87 4.74 -9.20 -7.28
CA SER A 87 3.38 -9.32 -7.83
C SER A 87 2.94 -10.77 -8.07
N GLU A 88 3.86 -11.73 -8.17
CA GLU A 88 3.53 -13.15 -8.31
C GLU A 88 2.89 -13.71 -7.03
N VAL A 89 3.12 -13.09 -5.86
CA VAL A 89 2.43 -13.47 -4.62
C VAL A 89 0.93 -13.24 -4.78
N SER A 90 0.53 -12.04 -5.19
CA SER A 90 -0.87 -11.72 -5.45
C SER A 90 -1.44 -12.55 -6.60
N ARG A 91 -0.64 -12.79 -7.65
CA ARG A 91 -1.07 -13.61 -8.78
C ARG A 91 -1.36 -15.05 -8.36
N TYR A 92 -0.54 -15.64 -7.51
CA TYR A 92 -0.72 -17.03 -7.04
C TYR A 92 -2.10 -17.27 -6.40
N PHE A 93 -2.64 -16.27 -5.69
CA PHE A 93 -3.95 -16.39 -5.03
C PHE A 93 -5.15 -16.04 -5.93
N ASN A 94 -4.94 -15.21 -6.95
CA ASN A 94 -6.01 -14.66 -7.77
C ASN A 94 -6.14 -15.35 -9.14
N ASP A 95 -5.06 -15.95 -9.65
CA ASP A 95 -5.03 -16.57 -10.97
C ASP A 95 -5.48 -18.05 -10.85
N PRO A 96 -6.58 -18.45 -11.52
CA PRO A 96 -7.12 -19.80 -11.43
C PRO A 96 -6.20 -20.87 -12.02
N THR A 97 -5.15 -20.48 -12.73
CA THR A 97 -4.15 -21.44 -13.26
C THR A 97 -3.26 -22.07 -12.20
N PHE A 98 -3.34 -21.62 -10.94
CA PHE A 98 -2.59 -22.15 -9.80
C PHE A 98 -3.42 -23.04 -8.84
N GLN A 99 -4.75 -23.11 -9.01
CA GLN A 99 -5.66 -24.02 -8.27
C GLN A 99 -5.70 -25.40 -8.92
#